data_AF-A0A3M1FRF0-F1
#
_entry.id   AF-A0A3M1FRF0-F1
#
_cell.length_a   1.000
_cell.length_b   1.000
_cell.length_c   1.000
_cell.angle_alpha   90.00
_cell.angle_beta   90.00
_cell.angle_gamma   90.00
#
_symmetry.space_group_name_H-M   'P 1'
#
loop_
_entity.id
_entity.type
_entity.pdbx_description
1 polymer ?
#
loop_
_entity_poly.entity_id
_entity_poly.type
_entity_poly.pdbx_seq_one_letter_code
_entity_poly.pdbx_strand_id
1 'polypeptide(L)'
;DFYPTELREEIDELNAFVYEHVNNGVYLCGFATAQEAYDEAFDALFSALDELEARLANRTFLVGERLTEADVRLFPTLIRFDAVYYCHFKCNRNHIFEMPNLWRYLKRLWAIPAFRDTTDFEHIKQHYYYSHASLNPSRIVPKGPRLSIG
;
A
#
# COMPACT_ATOMS: atom_id res chain seq x y z
N ASP A 1 6.84 12.46 18.60
CA ASP A 1 6.93 11.06 19.03
C ASP A 1 5.87 10.26 18.28
N PHE A 2 6.30 9.32 17.43
CA PHE A 2 5.44 8.46 16.59
C PHE A 2 5.26 7.05 17.18
N TYR A 3 5.92 6.72 18.29
CA TYR A 3 5.85 5.42 18.95
C TYR A 3 5.71 5.57 20.48
N PRO A 4 4.62 6.24 20.91
CA PRO A 4 4.41 6.61 22.30
C PRO A 4 4.05 5.38 23.13
N THR A 5 4.54 5.33 24.37
CA THR A 5 4.44 4.15 25.25
C THR A 5 3.02 3.61 25.38
N GLU A 6 2.01 4.48 25.48
CA GLU A 6 0.61 4.10 25.67
C GLU A 6 -0.08 3.50 24.44
N LEU A 7 0.53 3.60 23.24
CA LEU A 7 -0.02 3.04 22.00
C LEU A 7 0.85 1.91 21.43
N ARG A 8 1.98 1.55 22.06
CA ARG A 8 2.96 0.61 21.47
C ARG A 8 2.38 -0.74 21.13
N GLU A 9 1.59 -1.32 22.03
CA GLU A 9 0.97 -2.62 21.84
C GLU A 9 0.06 -2.62 20.60
N GLU A 10 -0.85 -1.64 20.50
CA GLU A 10 -1.74 -1.51 19.32
C GLU A 10 -0.96 -1.18 18.03
N ILE A 11 0.13 -0.40 18.12
CA ILE A 11 1.03 -0.13 16.98
C ILE A 11 1.73 -1.41 16.53
N ASP A 12 2.26 -2.20 17.45
CA ASP A 12 3.03 -3.41 17.14
C ASP A 12 2.14 -4.50 16.53
N GLU A 13 0.95 -4.71 17.08
CA GLU A 13 -0.06 -5.63 16.53
C GLU A 13 -0.44 -5.23 15.11
N LEU A 14 -0.76 -3.95 14.91
CA LEU A 14 -1.17 -3.47 13.59
C LEU A 14 -0.02 -3.47 12.59
N ASN A 15 1.21 -3.18 13.04
CA ASN A 15 2.40 -3.27 12.21
C ASN A 15 2.66 -4.70 11.74
N ALA A 16 2.49 -5.69 12.61
CA ALA A 16 2.64 -7.09 12.24
C ALA A 16 1.60 -7.49 11.19
N PHE A 17 0.33 -7.14 11.41
CA PHE A 17 -0.76 -7.37 10.46
C PHE A 17 -0.51 -6.71 9.10
N VAL A 18 -0.18 -5.41 9.10
CA VAL A 18 0.11 -4.63 7.88
C VAL A 18 1.32 -5.21 7.15
N TYR A 19 2.37 -5.61 7.88
CA TYR A 19 3.54 -6.21 7.26
C TYR A 19 3.19 -7.52 6.56
N GLU A 20 2.56 -8.45 7.27
CA GLU A 20 2.28 -9.80 6.78
C GLU A 20 1.33 -9.78 5.58
N HIS A 21 0.21 -9.08 5.71
CA HIS A 21 -0.88 -9.19 4.74
C HIS A 21 -0.89 -8.09 3.68
N VAL A 22 -0.24 -6.95 3.91
CA VAL A 22 -0.30 -5.80 2.98
C VAL A 22 1.07 -5.46 2.40
N ASN A 23 2.06 -5.14 3.24
CA ASN A 23 3.39 -4.76 2.76
C ASN A 23 4.06 -5.93 2.02
N ASN A 24 4.04 -7.12 2.61
CA ASN A 24 4.55 -8.34 1.99
C ASN A 24 3.51 -8.97 1.04
N GLY A 25 2.21 -8.85 1.35
CA GLY A 25 1.12 -9.42 0.55
C GLY A 25 1.15 -9.04 -0.93
N VAL A 26 1.45 -7.78 -1.26
CA VAL A 26 1.60 -7.34 -2.67
C VAL A 26 2.78 -8.04 -3.38
N TYR A 27 3.86 -8.34 -2.67
CA TYR A 27 5.01 -9.08 -3.23
C TYR A 27 4.68 -10.56 -3.40
N LEU A 28 3.96 -11.16 -2.45
CA LEU A 28 3.47 -12.53 -2.57
C LEU A 28 2.60 -12.70 -3.81
N CYS A 29 1.69 -11.75 -4.07
CA CYS A 29 0.92 -11.72 -5.31
C CYS A 29 1.83 -11.58 -6.55
N GLY A 30 2.73 -10.60 -6.53
CA GLY A 30 3.52 -10.23 -7.69
C GLY A 30 4.53 -11.29 -8.13
N PHE A 31 5.08 -12.05 -7.18
CA PHE A 31 6.12 -13.05 -7.42
C PHE A 31 5.64 -14.50 -7.34
N ALA A 32 4.35 -14.73 -7.13
CA ALA A 32 3.78 -16.08 -7.18
C ALA A 32 4.12 -16.78 -8.52
N THR A 33 4.59 -18.01 -8.43
CA THR A 33 4.94 -18.86 -9.59
C THR A 33 3.89 -19.95 -9.88
N ALA A 34 2.86 -20.02 -9.05
CA ALA A 34 1.72 -20.95 -9.18
C ALA A 34 0.42 -20.17 -8.97
N GLN A 35 -0.66 -20.61 -9.63
CA GLN A 35 -1.95 -19.92 -9.59
C GLN A 35 -2.54 -19.94 -8.18
N GLU A 36 -2.46 -21.07 -7.50
CA GLU A 36 -3.00 -21.26 -6.14
C GLU A 36 -2.30 -20.35 -5.14
N ALA A 37 -0.97 -20.19 -5.25
CA ALA A 37 -0.21 -19.29 -4.40
C ALA A 37 -0.55 -17.81 -4.65
N TYR A 38 -0.84 -17.45 -5.91
CA TYR A 38 -1.34 -16.12 -6.25
C TYR A 38 -2.73 -15.89 -5.67
N ASP A 39 -3.65 -16.84 -5.83
CA ASP A 39 -5.03 -16.73 -5.37
C ASP A 39 -5.09 -16.56 -3.84
N GLU A 40 -4.34 -17.37 -3.09
CA GLU A 40 -4.23 -17.26 -1.63
C GLU A 40 -3.68 -15.89 -1.19
N ALA A 41 -2.61 -15.42 -1.84
CA ALA A 41 -2.01 -14.12 -1.53
C ALA A 41 -2.95 -12.95 -1.88
N PHE A 42 -3.66 -13.06 -2.99
CA PHE A 42 -4.60 -12.05 -3.47
C PHE A 42 -5.79 -11.92 -2.51
N ASP A 43 -6.39 -13.05 -2.11
CA ASP A 43 -7.51 -13.07 -1.17
C ASP A 43 -7.10 -12.55 0.21
N ALA A 44 -5.93 -12.94 0.71
CA ALA A 44 -5.39 -12.44 1.98
C ALA A 44 -5.12 -10.92 1.94
N LEU A 45 -4.50 -10.42 0.88
CA LEU A 45 -4.24 -8.99 0.68
C LEU A 45 -5.53 -8.19 0.71
N PHE A 46 -6.53 -8.61 -0.06
CA PHE A 46 -7.77 -7.86 -0.20
C PHE A 46 -8.68 -7.97 1.02
N SER A 47 -8.66 -9.10 1.74
CA SER A 47 -9.27 -9.22 3.07
C SER A 47 -8.65 -8.22 4.05
N ALA A 48 -7.32 -8.08 4.06
CA ALA A 48 -6.64 -7.13 4.93
C ALA A 48 -6.90 -5.66 4.54
N LEU A 49 -6.99 -5.35 3.24
CA LEU A 49 -7.38 -4.02 2.78
C LEU A 49 -8.83 -3.67 3.17
N ASP A 50 -9.74 -4.64 3.15
CA ASP A 50 -11.13 -4.44 3.61
C ASP A 50 -11.20 -4.18 5.12
N GLU A 51 -10.38 -4.88 5.90
CA GLU A 51 -10.28 -4.62 7.35
C GLU A 51 -9.75 -3.21 7.63
N LEU A 52 -8.70 -2.78 6.92
CA LEU A 52 -8.17 -1.41 7.05
C LEU A 52 -9.16 -0.35 6.58
N GLU A 53 -9.89 -0.61 5.49
CA GLU A 53 -10.95 0.27 4.97
C GLU A 53 -12.08 0.44 6.01
N ALA A 54 -12.51 -0.66 6.65
CA ALA A 54 -13.51 -0.63 7.70
C ALA A 54 -12.99 0.07 8.97
N ARG A 55 -11.75 -0.23 9.39
CA ARG A 55 -11.10 0.40 10.54
C ARG A 55 -11.00 1.92 10.38
N LEU A 56 -10.68 2.37 9.16
CA LEU A 56 -10.57 3.79 8.84
C LEU A 56 -11.93 4.47 8.64
N ALA A 57 -13.08 3.77 8.67
CA ALA A 57 -14.39 4.41 8.47
C ALA A 57 -14.65 5.59 9.40
N ASN A 58 -14.32 5.43 10.69
CA ASN A 58 -14.53 6.43 11.73
C ASN A 58 -13.22 6.90 12.39
N ARG A 59 -12.06 6.62 11.77
CA ARG A 59 -10.75 6.97 12.30
C ARG A 59 -10.00 7.89 11.36
N THR A 60 -9.19 8.77 11.96
CA THR A 60 -8.30 9.68 11.23
C THR A 60 -7.01 8.99 10.79
N PHE A 61 -6.45 8.17 11.69
CA PHE A 61 -5.21 7.43 11.55
C PHE A 61 -5.43 5.97 11.94
N LEU A 62 -4.41 5.15 11.73
CA LEU A 62 -4.46 3.73 12.04
C LEU A 62 -4.59 3.44 13.54
N VAL A 63 -3.93 4.22 14.40
CA VAL A 63 -3.91 4.03 15.86
C VAL A 63 -4.17 5.36 16.57
N GLY A 64 -5.18 5.39 17.45
CA GLY A 64 -5.60 6.59 18.15
C GLY A 64 -6.00 7.77 17.24
N GLU A 65 -5.77 8.99 17.71
CA GLU A 65 -6.15 10.26 17.04
C GLU A 65 -4.96 11.02 16.45
N ARG A 66 -3.78 10.40 16.36
CA ARG A 66 -2.55 11.04 15.87
C ARG A 66 -1.78 10.15 14.91
N LEU A 67 -0.92 10.77 14.11
CA LEU A 67 0.03 10.07 13.26
C LEU A 67 1.01 9.25 14.11
N THR A 68 1.22 7.99 13.73
CA THR A 68 2.10 7.02 14.41
C THR A 68 2.99 6.29 13.41
N GLU A 69 3.90 5.44 13.91
CA GLU A 69 4.71 4.56 13.07
C GLU A 69 3.86 3.66 12.15
N ALA A 70 2.70 3.18 12.62
CA ALA A 70 1.82 2.35 11.81
C ALA A 70 1.42 3.04 10.50
N ASP A 71 1.09 4.33 10.57
CA ASP A 71 0.72 5.09 9.39
C ASP A 71 1.89 5.25 8.41
N VAL A 72 3.09 5.48 8.96
CA VAL A 72 4.35 5.58 8.21
C VAL A 72 4.69 4.28 7.51
N ARG A 73 4.36 3.11 8.10
CA ARG A 73 4.62 1.79 7.48
C ARG A 73 3.57 1.39 6.44
N LEU A 74 2.32 1.80 6.59
CA LEU A 74 1.29 1.53 5.59
C LEU A 74 1.43 2.43 4.34
N PHE A 75 1.78 3.70 4.53
CA PHE A 75 1.85 4.69 3.45
C PHE A 75 2.67 4.24 2.22
N PRO A 76 3.90 3.73 2.37
CA PRO A 76 4.71 3.27 1.25
C PRO A 76 4.01 2.26 0.35
N THR A 77 3.18 1.38 0.92
CA THR A 77 2.44 0.40 0.13
C THR A 77 1.27 1.06 -0.60
N LEU A 78 0.44 1.83 0.10
CA LEU A 78 -0.73 2.47 -0.51
C LEU A 78 -0.35 3.43 -1.65
N ILE A 79 0.67 4.27 -1.43
CA ILE A 79 1.07 5.28 -2.43
C ILE A 79 1.61 4.64 -3.72
N ARG A 80 2.18 3.43 -3.64
CA ARG A 80 2.70 2.67 -4.79
C ARG A 80 1.65 1.78 -5.45
N PHE A 81 0.53 1.55 -4.79
CA PHE A 81 -0.43 0.51 -5.18
C PHE A 81 -0.97 0.72 -6.59
N ASP A 82 -1.60 1.86 -6.86
CA ASP A 82 -2.21 2.13 -8.16
C ASP A 82 -1.16 2.29 -9.27
N ALA A 83 0.01 2.82 -8.94
CA ALA A 83 1.09 3.05 -9.89
C ALA A 83 1.82 1.77 -10.32
N VAL A 84 1.90 0.80 -9.42
CA VAL A 84 2.72 -0.40 -9.57
C VAL A 84 1.90 -1.65 -9.25
N TYR A 85 1.54 -1.87 -8.00
CA TYR A 85 1.10 -3.18 -7.52
C TYR A 85 -0.19 -3.66 -8.21
N TYR A 86 -1.10 -2.74 -8.51
CA TYR A 86 -2.34 -3.03 -9.21
C TYR A 86 -2.09 -3.77 -10.53
N CYS A 87 -1.19 -3.27 -11.38
CA CYS A 87 -0.90 -3.87 -12.67
C CYS A 87 0.29 -4.83 -12.61
N HIS A 88 1.45 -4.36 -12.15
CA HIS A 88 2.72 -5.10 -12.16
C HIS A 88 2.68 -6.35 -11.29
N PHE A 89 2.05 -6.26 -10.11
CA PHE A 89 1.88 -7.38 -9.18
C PHE A 89 0.48 -8.01 -9.25
N LYS A 90 -0.33 -7.62 -10.22
CA LYS A 90 -1.69 -8.17 -10.46
C LYS A 90 -2.62 -8.02 -9.23
N CYS A 91 -2.37 -7.07 -8.33
CA CYS A 91 -3.23 -6.80 -7.17
C CYS A 91 -4.46 -5.98 -7.60
N ASN A 92 -5.32 -6.53 -8.46
CA ASN A 92 -6.23 -5.77 -9.31
C ASN A 92 -7.74 -5.91 -9.01
N ARG A 93 -8.15 -6.20 -7.76
CA ARG A 93 -9.59 -6.18 -7.39
C ARG A 93 -10.17 -4.77 -7.47
N ASN A 94 -9.48 -3.81 -6.85
CA ASN A 94 -9.83 -2.39 -6.79
C ASN A 94 -8.55 -1.55 -6.79
N HIS A 95 -8.64 -0.35 -7.32
CA HIS A 95 -7.65 0.70 -7.05
C HIS A 95 -7.82 1.24 -5.62
N ILE A 96 -6.77 1.82 -5.04
CA ILE A 96 -6.87 2.50 -3.75
C ILE A 96 -7.81 3.70 -3.84
N PHE A 97 -7.83 4.43 -4.96
CA PHE A 97 -8.78 5.53 -5.15
C PHE A 97 -10.26 5.09 -5.20
N GLU A 98 -10.55 3.80 -5.36
CA GLU A 98 -11.90 3.22 -5.33
C GLU A 98 -12.31 2.78 -3.92
N MET A 99 -11.39 2.79 -2.94
CA MET A 99 -11.63 2.45 -1.52
C MET A 99 -11.74 3.75 -0.70
N PRO A 100 -12.95 4.25 -0.38
CA PRO A 100 -13.15 5.64 0.05
C PRO A 100 -12.39 6.06 1.32
N ASN A 101 -12.30 5.19 2.33
CA ASN A 101 -11.63 5.51 3.59
C ASN A 101 -10.11 5.46 3.43
N LEU A 102 -9.57 4.43 2.78
CA LEU A 102 -8.16 4.31 2.42
C LEU A 102 -7.71 5.45 1.51
N TRP A 103 -8.54 5.84 0.54
CA TRP A 103 -8.25 6.98 -0.33
C TRP A 103 -8.23 8.31 0.43
N ARG A 104 -9.24 8.55 1.29
CA ARG A 104 -9.28 9.73 2.16
C ARG A 104 -8.06 9.77 3.07
N TYR A 105 -7.70 8.64 3.65
CA TYR A 105 -6.52 8.48 4.51
C TYR A 105 -5.21 8.74 3.75
N LEU A 106 -5.03 8.16 2.56
CA LEU A 106 -3.86 8.37 1.73
C LEU A 106 -3.68 9.84 1.33
N LYS A 107 -4.76 10.53 0.92
CA LYS A 107 -4.73 11.96 0.63
C LYS A 107 -4.35 12.80 1.85
N ARG A 108 -4.80 12.42 3.04
CA ARG A 108 -4.41 13.10 4.29
C ARG A 108 -2.92 12.97 4.55
N LEU A 109 -2.35 11.78 4.39
CA LEU A 109 -0.90 11.59 4.53
C LEU A 109 -0.14 12.34 3.44
N TRP A 110 -0.60 12.31 2.20
CA TRP A 110 -0.02 13.06 1.09
C TRP A 110 -0.01 14.58 1.30
N ALA A 111 -0.99 15.12 2.05
CA ALA A 111 -1.01 16.55 2.37
C ALA A 111 0.15 16.98 3.29
N ILE A 112 0.82 16.04 3.96
CA ILE A 112 1.97 16.30 4.82
C ILE A 112 3.25 16.34 3.95
N PRO A 113 4.02 17.45 3.94
CA PRO A 113 5.20 17.61 3.09
C PRO A 113 6.21 16.47 3.20
N ALA A 114 6.44 15.94 4.41
CA ALA A 114 7.39 14.84 4.63
C ALA A 114 7.04 13.56 3.86
N PHE A 115 5.76 13.29 3.58
CA PHE A 115 5.31 12.14 2.80
C PHE A 115 5.33 12.43 1.29
N ARG A 116 4.85 13.62 0.89
CA ARG A 116 4.80 14.04 -0.50
C ARG A 116 6.18 14.23 -1.10
N ASP A 117 7.01 15.03 -0.44
CA ASP A 117 8.29 15.49 -0.97
C ASP A 117 9.34 14.36 -0.98
N THR A 118 9.03 13.22 -0.36
CA THR A 118 9.85 11.99 -0.38
C THR A 118 9.33 10.92 -1.32
N THR A 119 8.27 11.21 -2.10
CA THR A 119 7.69 10.26 -3.05
C THR A 119 7.96 10.69 -4.50
N ASP A 120 8.81 9.94 -5.20
CA ASP A 120 9.07 10.11 -6.63
C ASP A 120 8.41 8.96 -7.42
N PHE A 121 7.30 9.27 -8.10
CA PHE A 121 6.56 8.27 -8.89
C PHE A 121 7.31 7.79 -10.13
N GLU A 122 8.15 8.64 -10.74
CA GLU A 122 8.92 8.24 -11.91
C GLU A 122 9.97 7.22 -11.49
N HIS A 123 10.71 7.50 -10.43
CA HIS A 123 11.70 6.57 -9.88
C HIS A 123 11.04 5.27 -9.39
N ILE A 124 9.90 5.35 -8.70
CA ILE A 124 9.13 4.16 -8.28
C ILE A 124 8.79 3.31 -9.51
N LYS A 125 8.13 3.88 -10.51
CA LYS A 125 7.68 3.10 -11.67
C LYS A 125 8.86 2.53 -12.46
N GLN A 126 9.90 3.32 -12.70
CA GLN A 126 11.12 2.84 -13.35
C GLN A 126 11.71 1.66 -12.59
N HIS A 127 11.86 1.76 -11.27
CA HIS A 127 12.43 0.68 -10.46
C HIS A 127 11.65 -0.64 -10.65
N TYR A 128 10.33 -0.63 -10.46
CA TYR A 128 9.54 -1.88 -10.51
C TYR A 128 9.41 -2.46 -11.92
N TYR A 129 9.04 -1.64 -12.90
CA TYR A 129 8.77 -2.13 -14.26
C TYR A 129 10.05 -2.44 -15.04
N TYR A 130 11.19 -1.82 -14.71
CA TYR A 130 12.46 -2.05 -15.41
C TYR A 130 13.30 -3.14 -14.75
N SER A 131 13.32 -3.24 -13.41
CA SER A 131 14.22 -4.16 -12.69
C SER A 131 13.70 -5.59 -12.62
N HIS A 132 12.38 -5.79 -12.59
CA HIS A 132 11.75 -7.12 -12.50
C HIS A 132 11.56 -7.75 -13.87
N ALA A 133 12.66 -8.06 -14.57
CA ALA A 133 12.61 -8.63 -15.92
C ALA A 133 11.88 -9.97 -16.02
N SER A 134 11.78 -10.74 -14.93
CA SER A 134 10.97 -11.97 -14.86
C SER A 134 9.46 -11.70 -14.94
N LEU A 135 9.00 -10.55 -14.42
CA LEU A 135 7.59 -10.16 -14.42
C LEU A 135 7.25 -9.29 -15.63
N ASN A 136 8.18 -8.43 -16.07
CA ASN A 136 8.03 -7.56 -17.23
C ASN A 136 9.25 -7.67 -18.17
N PRO A 137 9.34 -8.70 -19.02
CA PRO A 137 10.49 -8.89 -19.92
C PRO A 137 10.72 -7.73 -20.88
N SER A 138 9.64 -7.02 -21.26
CA SER A 138 9.70 -5.88 -22.19
C SER A 138 10.35 -4.63 -21.58
N ARG A 139 10.40 -4.56 -20.23
CA ARG A 139 10.81 -3.37 -19.45
C ARG A 139 10.04 -2.09 -19.80
N ILE A 140 8.89 -2.21 -20.46
CA ILE A 140 8.02 -1.08 -20.74
C ILE A 140 7.46 -0.56 -19.41
N VAL A 141 7.66 0.73 -19.15
CA VAL A 141 7.09 1.43 -17.99
C VAL A 141 5.77 2.06 -18.44
N PRO A 142 4.61 1.70 -17.84
CA PRO A 142 3.33 2.30 -18.19
C PRO A 142 3.35 3.82 -17.98
N LYS A 143 2.70 4.59 -18.86
CA LYS A 143 2.54 6.04 -18.64
C LYS A 143 1.53 6.36 -17.54
N GLY A 144 0.47 5.56 -17.43
CA GLY A 144 -0.52 5.70 -16.36
C GLY A 144 -0.04 5.19 -14.99
N PRO A 145 -0.93 5.17 -13.99
CA PRO A 145 -2.21 5.88 -13.99
C PRO A 145 -2.00 7.41 -13.92
N ARG A 146 -3.03 8.18 -14.28
CA ARG A 146 -3.05 9.62 -13.98
C ARG A 146 -3.37 9.77 -12.49
N LEU A 147 -2.35 9.90 -11.66
CA LEU A 147 -2.51 10.09 -10.22
C LEU A 147 -2.95 11.54 -9.94
N SER A 148 -4.22 11.73 -9.58
CA SER A 148 -4.72 12.98 -9.01
C SER A 148 -4.92 12.81 -7.50
N ILE A 149 -3.81 12.58 -6.77
CA ILE A 149 -3.81 12.51 -5.30
C ILE A 149 -3.98 13.92 -4.68
N GLY A 150 -3.71 14.97 -5.45
CA GLY A 150 -3.94 16.38 -5.11
C GLY A 150 -4.60 17.14 -6.25
#